data_AF-A0A6P0NKI3-F1
#
_entry.id   AF-A0A6P0NKI3-F1
#
_cell.length_a   1.000
_cell.length_b   1.000
_cell.length_c   1.000
_cell.angle_alpha   90.00
_cell.angle_beta   90.00
_cell.angle_gamma   90.00
#
_symmetry.space_group_name_H-M   'P 1'
#
loop_
_entity.id
_entity.type
_entity.pdbx_description
1 polymer ?
#
loop_
_entity_poly.entity_id
_entity_poly.type
_entity_poly.pdbx_seq_one_letter_code
_entity_poly.pdbx_strand_id
1 'polypeptide(L)'
;MNIIDELSNFINQTIEPKEIKRAIAVKMILQGKSYHEIQELLQVSHSFISKWKNQAIFEGVDSLKIKYKGRTSYLKPEDKVKIIQWLKEKDYLRLSDLKNHLLHEYQVFYKSDQSYYSLFKEAKISWKKTQKKNPGKNEDLVEAKKEEIENKLENWHSDIKDGKLAVFMIDECHLLWGDLLGYAWGRTDKRIQVPIKNQKDRQTYYGALDYQNQEFIMKEYSAGNTKNTINFINYLQRQRPGKRLAIFWDGASYHNSQEWREYLSKINQDLLEEDWLITCTKFAPNAPEQNPVEDIWLQGKSFLRKFYHICSTFKRVKWLFKFFTDGQIFDFPKLFKYGILPQPI
;
A
#
# COMPACT_ATOMS: atom_id res chain seq x y z
N MET A 1 -27.67 33.62 50.77
CA MET A 1 -28.02 32.26 50.30
C MET A 1 -27.45 31.29 51.32
N ASN A 2 -28.20 30.29 51.80
CA ASN A 2 -27.64 29.33 52.75
C ASN A 2 -26.69 28.38 51.98
N ILE A 3 -25.62 27.88 52.61
CA ILE A 3 -24.67 26.94 51.98
C ILE A 3 -25.38 25.71 51.39
N ILE A 4 -26.51 25.31 51.97
CA ILE A 4 -27.36 24.22 51.46
C ILE A 4 -27.97 24.55 50.08
N ASP A 5 -28.37 25.81 49.87
CA ASP A 5 -28.92 26.28 48.59
C ASP A 5 -27.80 26.39 47.54
N GLU A 6 -26.61 26.85 47.95
CA GLU A 6 -25.42 26.91 47.09
C GLU A 6 -24.98 25.51 46.66
N LEU A 7 -24.98 24.52 47.56
CA LEU A 7 -24.71 23.12 47.24
C LEU A 7 -25.76 22.54 46.29
N SER A 8 -27.03 22.92 46.44
CA SER A 8 -28.11 22.47 45.56
C SER A 8 -27.95 23.03 44.14
N ASN A 9 -27.60 24.31 44.04
CA ASN A 9 -27.28 24.93 42.75
C ASN A 9 -26.04 24.28 42.11
N PHE A 10 -25.00 24.03 42.90
CA PHE A 10 -23.79 23.37 42.42
C PHE A 10 -24.06 21.97 41.86
N ILE A 11 -24.87 21.16 42.57
CA ILE A 11 -25.27 19.81 42.12
C ILE A 11 -26.06 19.87 40.81
N ASN A 12 -26.95 20.85 40.65
CA ASN A 12 -27.77 20.98 39.45
C ASN A 12 -27.00 21.53 38.23
N GLN A 13 -25.86 22.21 38.47
CA GLN A 13 -25.06 22.83 37.40
C GLN A 13 -23.86 21.98 36.97
N THR A 14 -23.29 21.15 37.84
CA THR A 14 -22.13 20.31 37.49
C THR A 14 -22.56 18.99 36.85
N ILE A 15 -21.84 18.58 35.80
CA ILE A 15 -22.04 17.30 35.10
C ILE A 15 -20.99 16.27 35.57
N GLU A 16 -19.97 16.70 36.32
CA GLU A 16 -18.86 15.85 36.75
C GLU A 16 -19.27 14.95 37.93
N PRO A 17 -19.35 13.62 37.76
CA PRO A 17 -19.89 12.72 38.78
C PRO A 17 -19.15 12.78 40.11
N LYS A 18 -17.84 13.05 40.09
CA LYS A 18 -17.03 13.17 41.31
C LYS A 18 -17.32 14.44 42.09
N GLU A 19 -17.65 15.54 41.42
CA GLU A 19 -18.01 16.81 42.04
C GLU A 19 -19.42 16.73 42.63
N ILE A 20 -20.36 16.15 41.88
CA ILE A 20 -21.72 15.85 42.36
C ILE A 20 -21.66 15.01 43.63
N LYS A 21 -20.89 13.92 43.62
CA LYS A 21 -20.76 13.01 44.76
C LYS A 21 -20.20 13.69 46.03
N ARG A 22 -19.26 14.63 45.87
CA ARG A 22 -18.74 15.45 46.97
C ARG A 22 -19.81 16.37 47.52
N ALA A 23 -20.50 17.10 46.64
CA ALA A 23 -21.53 18.05 47.03
C ALA A 23 -22.74 17.39 47.71
N ILE A 24 -23.16 16.21 47.24
CA ILE A 24 -24.24 15.43 47.89
C ILE A 24 -23.80 14.99 49.30
N ALA A 25 -22.59 14.46 49.47
CA ALA A 25 -22.08 14.06 50.78
C ALA A 25 -22.04 15.23 51.78
N VAL A 26 -21.61 16.42 51.34
CA VAL A 26 -21.59 17.64 52.15
C VAL A 26 -23.00 18.13 52.46
N LYS A 27 -23.91 18.11 51.49
CA LYS A 27 -25.31 18.51 51.70
C LYS A 27 -25.99 17.61 52.72
N MET A 28 -25.82 16.29 52.62
CA MET A 28 -26.44 15.33 53.54
C MET A 28 -25.95 15.50 54.99
N ILE A 29 -24.64 15.71 55.21
CA ILE A 29 -24.10 15.89 56.56
C ILE A 29 -24.55 17.23 57.17
N LEU A 30 -24.66 18.30 56.38
CA LEU A 30 -25.15 19.60 56.83
C LEU A 30 -26.68 19.61 57.08
N GLN A 31 -27.40 18.68 56.45
CA GLN A 31 -28.83 18.43 56.70
C GLN A 31 -29.09 17.48 57.89
N GLY A 32 -28.05 17.13 58.66
CA GLY A 32 -28.17 16.37 59.89
C GLY A 32 -28.21 14.85 59.73
N LYS A 33 -27.88 14.32 58.55
CA LYS A 33 -27.68 12.87 58.38
C LYS A 33 -26.43 12.41 59.13
N SER A 34 -26.46 11.18 59.63
CA SER A 34 -25.29 10.60 60.29
C SER A 34 -24.20 10.25 59.27
N TYR A 35 -22.94 10.20 59.72
CA TYR A 35 -21.84 9.75 58.88
C TYR A 35 -22.08 8.33 58.34
N HIS A 36 -22.62 7.42 59.16
CA HIS A 36 -22.89 6.04 58.77
C HIS A 36 -23.87 5.94 57.59
N GLU A 37 -25.01 6.64 57.66
CA GLU A 37 -26.01 6.66 56.59
C GLU A 37 -25.42 7.18 55.27
N ILE A 38 -24.59 8.22 55.32
CA ILE A 38 -23.95 8.79 54.11
C ILE A 38 -22.93 7.82 53.52
N GLN A 39 -22.16 7.12 54.38
CA GLN A 39 -21.19 6.13 53.93
C GLN A 39 -21.86 4.97 53.19
N GLU A 40 -22.98 4.45 53.70
CA GLU A 40 -23.73 3.37 53.05
C GLU A 40 -24.38 3.82 51.74
N LEU A 41 -25.06 4.97 51.75
CA LEU A 41 -25.79 5.47 50.57
C LEU A 41 -24.86 5.87 49.42
N LEU A 42 -23.74 6.53 49.73
CA LEU A 42 -22.81 7.01 48.70
C LEU A 42 -21.61 6.09 48.49
N GLN A 43 -21.43 5.04 49.29
CA GLN A 43 -20.26 4.17 49.24
C GLN A 43 -18.96 4.99 49.32
N VAL A 44 -18.83 5.78 50.40
CA VAL A 44 -17.67 6.65 50.68
C VAL A 44 -17.15 6.44 52.09
N SER A 45 -15.93 6.89 52.38
CA SER A 45 -15.37 6.81 53.73
C SER A 45 -15.79 7.99 54.61
N HIS A 46 -15.77 7.79 55.94
CA HIS A 46 -15.91 8.87 56.92
C HIS A 46 -14.94 10.04 56.65
N SER A 47 -13.69 9.73 56.34
CA SER A 47 -12.65 10.72 56.02
C SER A 47 -12.98 11.54 54.77
N PHE A 48 -13.61 10.94 53.77
CA PHE A 48 -14.08 11.63 52.58
C PHE A 48 -15.15 12.68 52.93
N ILE A 49 -16.16 12.29 53.72
CA ILE A 49 -17.25 13.19 54.14
C ILE A 49 -16.68 14.34 54.99
N SER A 50 -15.84 14.02 55.98
CA SER A 50 -15.25 15.03 56.87
C SER A 50 -14.38 16.03 56.11
N LYS A 51 -13.54 15.55 55.19
CA LYS A 51 -12.68 16.41 54.36
C LYS A 51 -13.50 17.40 53.55
N TRP A 52 -14.48 16.93 52.78
CA TRP A 52 -15.24 17.80 51.89
C TRP A 52 -16.20 18.70 52.64
N LYS A 53 -16.73 18.27 53.79
CA LYS A 53 -17.51 19.12 54.69
C LYS A 53 -16.68 20.32 55.14
N ASN A 54 -15.49 20.06 55.68
CA ASN A 54 -14.60 21.13 56.14
C ASN A 54 -14.20 22.03 54.97
N GLN A 55 -13.87 21.44 53.82
CA GLN A 55 -13.47 22.22 52.65
C GLN A 55 -14.60 23.13 52.15
N ALA A 56 -15.85 22.66 52.10
CA ALA A 56 -16.99 23.48 51.72
C ALA A 56 -17.30 24.60 52.74
N ILE A 57 -17.19 24.31 54.04
CA ILE A 57 -17.43 25.29 55.11
C ILE A 57 -16.36 26.39 55.11
N PHE A 58 -15.08 26.03 54.97
CA PHE A 58 -13.96 26.95 55.13
C PHE A 58 -13.51 27.61 53.82
N GLU A 59 -13.63 26.92 52.67
CA GLU A 59 -13.19 27.42 51.35
C GLU A 59 -14.36 27.71 50.39
N GLY A 60 -15.61 27.51 50.82
CA GLY A 60 -16.81 27.69 49.99
C GLY A 60 -17.12 26.52 49.05
N VAL A 61 -18.31 26.52 48.45
CA VAL A 61 -18.82 25.41 47.61
C VAL A 61 -17.97 25.18 46.35
N ASP A 62 -17.38 26.23 45.78
CA ASP A 62 -16.48 26.13 44.62
C ASP A 62 -15.23 25.28 44.88
N SER A 63 -14.83 25.10 46.14
CA SER A 63 -13.71 24.24 46.52
C SER A 63 -13.92 22.76 46.19
N LEU A 64 -15.17 22.34 45.96
CA LEU A 64 -15.54 20.97 45.63
C LEU A 64 -15.15 20.57 44.19
N LYS A 65 -14.84 21.56 43.32
CA LYS A 65 -14.38 21.35 41.94
C LYS A 65 -13.06 20.59 41.86
N ILE A 66 -12.85 19.82 40.81
CA ILE A 66 -11.60 19.09 40.57
C ILE A 66 -10.48 20.07 40.22
N LYS A 67 -9.56 20.31 41.15
CA LYS A 67 -8.37 21.18 40.97
C LYS A 67 -7.19 20.45 40.28
N TYR A 68 -7.42 19.52 39.36
CA TYR A 68 -6.32 18.76 38.74
C TYR A 68 -5.56 19.63 37.73
N LYS A 69 -4.42 20.19 38.16
CA LYS A 69 -3.41 20.70 37.24
C LYS A 69 -2.63 19.49 36.73
N GLY A 70 -2.75 19.17 35.44
CA GLY A 70 -1.92 18.15 34.81
C GLY A 70 -0.42 18.44 35.01
N ARG A 71 0.44 17.46 34.75
CA ARG A 71 1.89 17.68 34.74
C ARG A 71 2.24 18.81 33.78
N THR A 72 3.18 19.66 34.16
CA THR A 72 3.78 20.66 33.26
C THR A 72 4.29 19.96 32.01
N SER A 73 3.83 20.41 30.83
CA SER A 73 4.32 19.92 29.54
C SER A 73 5.82 20.18 29.45
N TYR A 74 6.58 19.20 28.93
CA TYR A 74 8.02 19.35 28.68
C TYR A 74 8.31 20.40 27.61
N LEU A 75 7.35 20.67 26.72
CA LEU A 75 7.43 21.71 25.70
C LEU A 75 6.55 22.90 26.08
N LYS A 76 7.09 24.11 25.91
CA LYS A 76 6.27 25.34 25.98
C LYS A 76 5.33 25.40 24.78
N PRO A 77 4.16 26.07 24.88
CA PRO A 77 3.24 26.22 23.76
C PRO A 77 3.88 26.81 22.50
N GLU A 78 4.77 27.78 22.66
CA GLU A 78 5.51 28.43 21.57
C GLU A 78 6.45 27.47 20.85
N ASP A 79 7.21 26.69 21.60
CA ASP A 79 8.13 25.66 21.07
C ASP A 79 7.35 24.59 20.31
N LYS A 80 6.19 24.20 20.84
CA LYS A 80 5.31 23.24 20.19
C LYS A 80 4.85 23.73 18.82
N VAL A 81 4.46 25.00 18.70
CA VAL A 81 4.08 25.58 17.39
C VAL A 81 5.24 25.52 16.40
N LYS A 82 6.47 25.86 16.84
CA LYS A 82 7.67 25.77 15.99
C LYS A 82 7.95 24.35 15.53
N ILE A 83 7.86 23.37 16.44
CA ILE A 83 8.04 21.94 16.12
C ILE A 83 7.00 21.47 15.10
N ILE A 84 5.74 21.87 15.26
CA ILE A 84 4.67 21.50 14.32
C ILE A 84 4.91 22.13 12.94
N GLN A 85 5.41 23.37 12.89
CA GLN A 85 5.75 24.03 11.63
C GLN A 85 6.94 23.33 10.95
N TRP A 86 8.02 23.06 11.69
CA TRP A 86 9.17 22.30 11.20
C TRP A 86 8.77 20.92 10.65
N LEU A 87 7.84 20.23 11.34
CA LEU A 87 7.31 18.95 10.88
C LEU A 87 6.59 19.04 9.53
N LYS A 88 5.82 20.12 9.29
CA LYS A 88 5.07 20.31 8.05
C LYS A 88 5.95 20.67 6.85
N GLU A 89 7.13 21.21 7.09
CA GLU A 89 8.09 21.57 6.04
C GLU A 89 8.88 20.37 5.51
N LYS A 90 8.78 19.20 6.14
CA LYS A 90 9.48 17.99 5.71
C LYS A 90 8.60 17.12 4.81
N ASP A 91 9.11 16.79 3.62
CA ASP A 91 8.46 15.85 2.70
C ASP A 91 8.38 14.42 3.27
N TYR A 92 9.42 14.02 4.01
CA TYR A 92 9.45 12.77 4.74
C TYR A 92 10.35 12.91 5.96
N LEU A 93 10.09 12.09 6.97
CA LEU A 93 10.86 12.03 8.20
C LEU A 93 10.63 10.69 8.90
N ARG A 94 11.60 10.24 9.68
CA ARG A 94 11.51 9.09 10.58
C ARG A 94 11.28 9.55 12.01
N LEU A 95 10.75 8.66 12.85
CA LEU A 95 10.59 8.94 14.28
C LEU A 95 11.92 9.35 14.94
N SER A 96 13.05 8.77 14.50
CA SER A 96 14.39 9.16 14.94
C SER A 96 14.70 10.64 14.71
N ASP A 97 14.23 11.20 13.59
CA ASP A 97 14.54 12.56 13.20
C ASP A 97 13.83 13.56 14.12
N LEU A 98 12.57 13.27 14.46
CA LEU A 98 11.83 14.03 15.46
C LEU A 98 12.45 13.88 16.86
N LYS A 99 12.85 12.66 17.25
CA LYS A 99 13.54 12.43 18.54
C LYS A 99 14.81 13.28 18.65
N ASN A 100 15.63 13.29 17.60
CA ASN A 100 16.88 14.05 17.55
C ASN A 100 16.62 15.55 17.56
N HIS A 101 15.66 16.05 16.79
CA HIS A 101 15.31 17.47 16.77
C HIS A 101 14.84 17.97 18.16
N LEU A 102 13.96 17.23 18.84
CA LEU A 102 13.52 17.56 20.20
C LEU A 102 14.65 17.51 21.22
N LEU A 103 15.56 16.54 21.09
CA LEU A 103 16.70 16.41 22.00
C LEU A 103 17.70 17.56 21.82
N HIS A 104 18.09 17.88 20.58
CA HIS A 104 19.14 18.87 20.33
C HIS A 104 18.65 20.31 20.53
N GLU A 105 17.49 20.65 19.99
CA GLU A 105 17.01 22.05 19.98
C GLU A 105 16.21 22.43 21.22
N TYR A 106 15.51 21.46 21.83
CA TYR A 106 14.60 21.72 22.95
C TYR A 106 15.02 20.98 24.23
N GLN A 107 16.07 20.15 24.19
CA GLN A 107 16.52 19.32 25.31
C GLN A 107 15.39 18.43 25.89
N VAL A 108 14.46 18.01 25.03
CA VAL A 108 13.30 17.19 25.39
C VAL A 108 13.48 15.77 24.91
N PHE A 109 13.36 14.82 25.85
CA PHE A 109 13.29 13.40 25.56
C PHE A 109 12.08 12.77 26.27
N TYR A 110 11.12 12.26 25.50
CA TYR A 110 9.97 11.56 26.06
C TYR A 110 10.30 10.08 26.26
N LYS A 111 9.89 9.55 27.41
CA LYS A 111 9.99 8.11 27.70
C LYS A 111 9.11 7.24 26.79
N SER A 112 8.00 7.78 26.30
CA SER A 112 7.03 7.05 25.48
C SER A 112 6.98 7.60 24.06
N ASP A 113 6.98 6.69 23.08
CA ASP A 113 6.79 7.02 21.66
C ASP A 113 5.43 7.67 21.37
N GLN A 114 4.44 7.46 22.25
CA GLN A 114 3.11 8.05 22.14
C GLN A 114 3.15 9.59 22.17
N SER A 115 4.06 10.18 22.94
CA SER A 115 4.22 11.64 22.99
C SER A 115 4.69 12.18 21.65
N TYR A 116 5.61 11.50 20.96
CA TYR A 116 6.04 11.88 19.62
C TYR A 116 4.93 11.68 18.58
N TYR A 117 4.15 10.61 18.69
CA TYR A 117 2.98 10.39 17.83
C TYR A 117 1.91 11.46 17.97
N SER A 118 1.73 12.05 19.16
CA SER A 118 0.81 13.19 19.34
C SER A 118 1.25 14.42 18.55
N LEU A 119 2.56 14.70 18.47
CA LEU A 119 3.11 15.79 17.67
C LEU A 119 2.90 15.54 16.17
N PHE A 120 3.11 14.31 15.69
CA PHE A 120 2.76 13.96 14.31
C PHE A 120 1.28 14.13 14.01
N LYS A 121 0.40 13.67 14.91
CA LYS A 121 -1.04 13.80 14.74
C LYS A 121 -1.47 15.25 14.64
N GLU A 122 -0.90 16.13 15.46
CA GLU A 122 -1.17 17.57 15.44
C GLU A 122 -0.60 18.27 14.20
N ALA A 123 0.54 17.79 13.69
CA ALA A 123 1.10 18.20 12.41
C ALA A 123 0.33 17.62 11.20
N LYS A 124 -0.71 16.81 11.42
CA LYS A 124 -1.45 16.06 10.38
C LYS A 124 -0.58 15.11 9.57
N ILE A 125 0.48 14.59 10.18
CA ILE A 125 1.39 13.61 9.59
C ILE A 125 0.89 12.21 9.97
N SER A 126 0.81 11.32 8.98
CA SER A 126 0.39 9.93 9.14
C SER A 126 1.50 8.98 8.75
N TRP A 127 1.49 7.79 9.34
CA TRP A 127 2.42 6.72 8.98
C TRP A 127 2.09 6.22 7.57
N LYS A 128 3.01 6.45 6.63
CA LYS A 128 2.89 5.99 5.23
C LYS A 128 3.97 4.98 4.91
N LYS A 129 3.63 3.97 4.12
CA LYS A 129 4.60 3.06 3.54
C LYS A 129 5.36 3.80 2.43
N THR A 130 6.68 3.79 2.48
CA THR A 130 7.50 4.34 1.40
C THR A 130 7.29 3.54 0.12
N GLN A 131 7.22 4.23 -1.01
CA GLN A 131 7.13 3.63 -2.33
C GLN A 131 8.47 3.73 -3.04
N LYS A 132 8.78 2.74 -3.88
CA LYS A 132 9.97 2.78 -4.72
C LYS A 132 9.75 3.85 -5.79
N LYS A 133 10.70 4.77 -5.94
CA LYS A 133 10.80 5.68 -7.09
C LYS A 133 12.15 5.42 -7.75
N ASN A 134 12.15 5.05 -9.03
CA ASN A 134 13.40 4.89 -9.78
C ASN A 134 13.89 6.27 -10.22
N PRO A 135 15.08 6.73 -9.79
CA PRO A 135 15.62 8.04 -10.19
C PRO A 135 15.84 8.17 -11.71
N GLY A 136 15.99 7.05 -12.42
CA GLY A 136 16.13 7.03 -13.89
C GLY A 136 14.82 7.06 -14.66
N LYS A 137 13.66 7.18 -13.98
CA LYS A 137 12.37 7.34 -14.63
C LYS A 137 12.19 8.78 -15.09
N ASN A 138 11.84 8.98 -16.36
CA ASN A 138 11.53 10.28 -16.93
C ASN A 138 10.06 10.27 -17.39
N GLU A 139 9.21 11.05 -16.73
CA GLU A 139 7.76 11.09 -17.01
C GLU A 139 7.45 11.64 -18.42
N ASP A 140 8.23 12.59 -18.94
CA ASP A 140 8.03 13.14 -20.29
C ASP A 140 8.28 12.05 -21.36
N LEU A 141 9.31 11.21 -21.16
CA LEU A 141 9.57 10.07 -22.04
C LEU A 141 8.49 8.99 -21.92
N VAL A 142 7.89 8.82 -20.74
CA VAL A 142 6.77 7.88 -20.53
C VAL A 142 5.56 8.34 -21.31
N GLU A 143 5.20 9.63 -21.25
CA GLU A 143 4.05 10.14 -22.00
C GLU A 143 4.32 10.11 -23.51
N ALA A 144 5.49 10.56 -23.98
CA ALA A 144 5.84 10.51 -25.40
C ALA A 144 5.80 9.08 -25.97
N LYS A 145 6.28 8.08 -25.20
CA LYS A 145 6.17 6.68 -25.62
C LYS A 145 4.74 6.15 -25.61
N LYS A 146 3.90 6.66 -24.72
CA LYS A 146 2.48 6.29 -24.71
C LYS A 146 1.78 6.80 -25.97
N GLU A 147 1.98 8.06 -26.32
CA GLU A 147 1.45 8.66 -27.56
C GLU A 147 1.96 7.93 -28.81
N GLU A 148 3.24 7.53 -28.85
CA GLU A 148 3.78 6.72 -29.95
C GLU A 148 3.05 5.38 -30.10
N ILE A 149 2.78 4.70 -28.99
CA ILE A 149 2.06 3.41 -28.99
C ILE A 149 0.62 3.63 -29.49
N GLU A 150 -0.09 4.62 -28.96
CA GLU A 150 -1.46 4.94 -29.36
C GLU A 150 -1.56 5.25 -30.86
N ASN A 151 -0.66 6.10 -31.39
CA ASN A 151 -0.61 6.42 -32.81
C ASN A 151 -0.34 5.19 -33.69
N LYS A 152 0.52 4.26 -33.25
CA LYS A 152 0.76 3.01 -33.99
C LYS A 152 -0.47 2.12 -34.01
N LEU A 153 -1.16 1.98 -32.87
CA LEU A 153 -2.37 1.18 -32.79
C LEU A 153 -3.50 1.74 -33.67
N GLU A 154 -3.63 3.07 -33.72
CA GLU A 154 -4.58 3.74 -34.61
C GLU A 154 -4.24 3.51 -36.08
N ASN A 155 -2.99 3.68 -36.47
CA ASN A 155 -2.53 3.43 -37.85
C ASN A 155 -2.75 1.97 -38.28
N TRP A 156 -2.66 1.02 -37.36
CA TRP A 156 -2.87 -0.40 -37.62
C TRP A 156 -4.32 -0.86 -37.43
N HIS A 157 -5.25 0.05 -37.13
CA HIS A 157 -6.62 -0.30 -36.77
C HIS A 157 -7.31 -1.19 -37.82
N SER A 158 -7.14 -0.89 -39.12
CA SER A 158 -7.72 -1.71 -40.21
C SER A 158 -7.12 -3.11 -40.26
N ASP A 159 -5.80 -3.25 -40.12
CA ASP A 159 -5.12 -4.55 -40.20
C ASP A 159 -5.42 -5.44 -38.99
N ILE A 160 -5.59 -4.83 -37.82
CA ILE A 160 -6.03 -5.51 -36.60
C ILE A 160 -7.47 -6.02 -36.77
N LYS A 161 -8.35 -5.16 -37.30
CA LYS A 161 -9.76 -5.50 -37.56
C LYS A 161 -9.90 -6.64 -38.58
N ASP A 162 -9.12 -6.59 -39.66
CA ASP A 162 -9.10 -7.62 -40.71
C ASP A 162 -8.39 -8.91 -40.27
N GLY A 163 -7.81 -8.94 -39.06
CA GLY A 163 -7.08 -10.08 -38.54
C GLY A 163 -5.73 -10.33 -39.22
N LYS A 164 -5.19 -9.35 -39.95
CA LYS A 164 -3.86 -9.41 -40.61
C LYS A 164 -2.71 -9.15 -39.65
N LEU A 165 -2.95 -8.40 -38.58
CA LEU A 165 -1.95 -8.05 -37.56
C LEU A 165 -2.41 -8.50 -36.18
N ALA A 166 -1.55 -9.20 -35.45
CA ALA A 166 -1.71 -9.47 -34.02
C ALA A 166 -0.79 -8.56 -33.20
N VAL A 167 -1.36 -7.92 -32.19
CA VAL A 167 -0.64 -7.00 -31.30
C VAL A 167 -0.34 -7.71 -29.99
N PHE A 168 0.94 -7.83 -29.63
CA PHE A 168 1.40 -8.47 -28.42
C PHE A 168 2.16 -7.51 -27.52
N MET A 169 1.76 -7.44 -26.24
CA MET A 169 2.58 -6.88 -25.18
C MET A 169 3.31 -8.02 -24.48
N ILE A 170 4.64 -7.96 -24.41
CA ILE A 170 5.49 -9.06 -23.97
C ILE A 170 6.29 -8.64 -22.74
N ASP A 171 6.44 -9.58 -21.82
CA ASP A 171 7.33 -9.46 -20.66
C ASP A 171 7.85 -10.83 -20.20
N GLU A 172 8.97 -10.84 -19.48
CA GLU A 172 9.52 -12.03 -18.86
C GLU A 172 9.42 -11.99 -17.33
N CYS A 173 8.98 -13.09 -16.74
CA CYS A 173 8.88 -13.24 -15.29
C CYS A 173 9.74 -14.39 -14.78
N HIS A 174 10.37 -14.17 -13.62
CA HIS A 174 10.86 -15.26 -12.78
C HIS A 174 9.82 -15.59 -11.71
N LEU A 175 9.32 -16.83 -11.77
CA LEU A 175 8.55 -17.43 -10.68
C LEU A 175 9.51 -18.12 -9.72
N LEU A 176 9.60 -17.62 -8.48
CA LEU A 176 10.39 -18.21 -7.40
C LEU A 176 9.49 -19.07 -6.51
N TRP A 177 10.00 -20.18 -5.96
CA TRP A 177 9.24 -20.89 -4.92
C TRP A 177 9.00 -19.99 -3.69
N GLY A 178 9.93 -19.08 -3.41
CA GLY A 178 9.76 -18.05 -2.40
C GLY A 178 8.58 -17.08 -2.64
N ASP A 179 8.01 -17.00 -3.85
CA ASP A 179 6.86 -16.13 -4.13
C ASP A 179 5.59 -16.55 -3.36
N LEU A 180 5.55 -17.77 -2.81
CA LEU A 180 4.51 -18.23 -1.87
C LEU A 180 4.53 -17.49 -0.53
N LEU A 181 5.67 -16.92 -0.15
CA LEU A 181 5.78 -16.16 1.10
C LEU A 181 5.00 -14.84 0.99
N GLY A 182 4.24 -14.53 2.02
CA GLY A 182 3.40 -13.34 2.07
C GLY A 182 2.90 -13.07 3.49
N TYR A 183 2.05 -12.06 3.62
CA TYR A 183 1.39 -11.76 4.89
C TYR A 183 0.33 -12.80 5.20
N ALA A 184 0.30 -13.29 6.44
CA ALA A 184 -0.71 -14.21 6.94
C ALA A 184 -1.09 -13.82 8.37
N TRP A 185 -2.32 -14.15 8.77
CA TRP A 185 -2.77 -13.98 10.15
C TRP A 185 -2.28 -15.16 10.98
N GLY A 186 -1.70 -14.86 12.15
CA GLY A 186 -1.21 -15.88 13.08
C GLY A 186 -1.12 -15.33 14.49
N ARG A 187 -0.86 -16.22 15.46
CA ARG A 187 -0.72 -15.83 16.86
C ARG A 187 0.49 -14.92 17.06
N THR A 188 0.38 -13.94 17.95
CA THR A 188 1.45 -12.96 18.24
C THR A 188 2.68 -13.58 18.90
N ASP A 189 2.53 -14.73 19.55
CA ASP A 189 3.59 -15.45 20.26
C ASP A 189 4.32 -16.48 19.39
N LYS A 190 3.92 -16.66 18.12
CA LYS A 190 4.49 -17.70 17.23
C LYS A 190 4.82 -17.16 15.85
N ARG A 191 5.99 -17.54 15.36
CA ARG A 191 6.39 -17.27 13.97
C ARG A 191 5.65 -18.22 13.02
N ILE A 192 5.03 -17.66 11.99
CA ILE A 192 4.42 -18.43 10.90
C ILE A 192 5.53 -18.98 9.99
N GLN A 193 5.46 -20.26 9.65
CA GLN A 193 6.39 -20.93 8.73
C GLN A 193 5.60 -21.60 7.61
N VAL A 194 6.08 -21.43 6.37
CA VAL A 194 5.56 -22.12 5.19
C VAL A 194 6.62 -23.13 4.73
N PRO A 195 6.29 -24.42 4.56
CA PRO A 195 7.25 -25.43 4.16
C PRO A 195 7.71 -25.20 2.71
N ILE A 196 8.94 -24.73 2.55
CA ILE A 196 9.60 -24.49 1.25
C ILE A 196 10.98 -25.13 1.30
N LYS A 197 11.30 -26.01 0.35
CA LYS A 197 12.61 -26.69 0.32
C LYS A 197 13.74 -25.74 -0.10
N ASN A 198 13.53 -24.96 -1.16
CA ASN A 198 14.48 -23.95 -1.60
C ASN A 198 13.75 -22.74 -2.18
N GLN A 199 13.86 -21.59 -1.50
CA GLN A 199 13.22 -20.35 -1.93
C GLN A 199 13.79 -19.79 -3.23
N LYS A 200 15.02 -20.19 -3.59
CA LYS A 200 15.73 -19.74 -4.81
C LYS A 200 15.40 -20.58 -6.04
N ASP A 201 14.71 -21.71 -5.89
CA ASP A 201 14.24 -22.48 -7.04
C ASP A 201 13.36 -21.57 -7.89
N ARG A 202 13.68 -21.47 -9.18
CA ARG A 202 13.07 -20.52 -10.10
C ARG A 202 12.72 -21.16 -11.44
N GLN A 203 11.69 -20.62 -12.07
CA GLN A 203 11.32 -20.88 -13.45
C GLN A 203 11.21 -19.54 -14.18
N THR A 204 11.79 -19.45 -15.37
CA THR A 204 11.60 -18.29 -16.24
C THR A 204 10.42 -18.56 -17.16
N TYR A 205 9.54 -17.58 -17.28
CA TYR A 205 8.42 -17.58 -18.21
C TYR A 205 8.49 -16.35 -19.10
N TYR A 206 8.18 -16.56 -20.37
CA TYR A 206 7.86 -15.50 -21.30
C TYR A 206 6.34 -15.45 -21.43
N GLY A 207 5.76 -14.27 -21.32
CA GLY A 207 4.33 -14.04 -21.43
C GLY A 207 4.02 -13.00 -22.48
N ALA A 208 2.99 -13.25 -23.27
CA ALA A 208 2.50 -12.34 -24.29
C ALA A 208 1.00 -12.15 -24.09
N LEU A 209 0.60 -10.92 -23.81
CA LEU A 209 -0.80 -10.51 -23.86
C LEU A 209 -1.13 -10.15 -25.30
N ASP A 210 -2.07 -10.88 -25.91
CA ASP A 210 -2.73 -10.44 -27.13
C ASP A 210 -3.64 -9.26 -26.79
N TYR A 211 -3.28 -8.07 -27.26
CA TYR A 211 -3.95 -6.83 -26.86
C TYR A 211 -5.38 -6.72 -27.42
N GLN A 212 -5.70 -7.47 -28.49
CA GLN A 212 -7.02 -7.42 -29.12
C GLN A 212 -8.05 -8.25 -28.36
N ASN A 213 -7.73 -9.52 -28.11
CA ASN A 213 -8.66 -10.48 -27.49
C ASN A 213 -8.36 -10.74 -26.00
N GLN A 214 -7.32 -10.10 -25.46
CA GLN A 214 -6.91 -10.18 -24.05
C GLN A 214 -6.46 -11.58 -23.59
N GLU A 215 -6.19 -12.49 -24.53
CA GLU A 215 -5.62 -13.80 -24.26
C GLU A 215 -4.16 -13.65 -23.83
N PHE A 216 -3.80 -14.34 -22.75
CA PHE A 216 -2.44 -14.39 -22.27
C PHE A 216 -1.76 -15.71 -22.64
N ILE A 217 -0.78 -15.63 -23.53
CA ILE A 217 -0.01 -16.78 -24.01
C ILE A 217 1.30 -16.85 -23.23
N MET A 218 1.58 -17.98 -22.58
CA MET A 218 2.78 -18.14 -21.77
C MET A 218 3.61 -19.36 -22.18
N LYS A 219 4.93 -19.24 -22.08
CA LYS A 219 5.82 -20.39 -22.28
C LYS A 219 7.01 -20.40 -21.32
N GLU A 220 7.39 -21.59 -20.86
CA GLU A 220 8.49 -21.78 -19.93
C GLU A 220 9.84 -21.92 -20.65
N TYR A 221 10.88 -21.30 -20.10
CA TYR A 221 12.25 -21.36 -20.61
C TYR A 221 13.27 -21.45 -19.48
N SER A 222 14.49 -21.87 -19.79
CA SER A 222 15.56 -22.00 -18.80
C SER A 222 16.04 -20.64 -18.25
N ALA A 223 16.01 -19.59 -19.06
CA ALA A 223 16.48 -18.25 -18.72
C ALA A 223 15.93 -17.19 -19.70
N GLY A 224 16.02 -15.91 -19.33
CA GLY A 224 15.81 -14.79 -20.25
C GLY A 224 17.09 -14.56 -21.08
N ASN A 225 17.03 -14.77 -22.38
CA ASN A 225 18.13 -14.55 -23.32
C ASN A 225 17.63 -14.49 -24.77
N THR A 226 18.48 -14.03 -25.69
CA THR A 226 18.13 -13.85 -27.10
C THR A 226 17.56 -15.09 -27.76
N LYS A 227 18.22 -16.25 -27.57
CA LYS A 227 17.76 -17.51 -28.16
C LYS A 227 16.33 -17.86 -27.71
N ASN A 228 16.04 -17.70 -26.42
CA ASN A 228 14.71 -17.99 -25.88
C ASN A 228 13.69 -16.94 -26.33
N THR A 229 14.07 -15.67 -26.44
CA THR A 229 13.25 -14.61 -27.04
C THR A 229 12.86 -14.98 -28.48
N ILE A 230 13.82 -15.33 -29.35
CA ILE A 230 13.56 -15.79 -30.73
C ILE A 230 12.64 -17.01 -30.74
N ASN A 231 12.89 -18.00 -29.87
CA ASN A 231 12.04 -19.18 -29.77
C ASN A 231 10.60 -18.85 -29.34
N PHE A 232 10.43 -17.84 -28.49
CA PHE A 232 9.11 -17.40 -28.02
C PHE A 232 8.37 -16.65 -29.12
N ILE A 233 9.04 -15.75 -29.84
CA ILE A 233 8.43 -15.03 -30.96
C ILE A 233 8.03 -15.99 -32.09
N ASN A 234 8.89 -16.96 -32.44
CA ASN A 234 8.53 -18.05 -33.35
C ASN A 234 7.34 -18.88 -32.84
N TYR A 235 7.18 -19.00 -31.51
CA TYR A 235 6.01 -19.66 -30.93
C TYR A 235 4.74 -18.84 -31.10
N LEU A 236 4.78 -17.52 -30.89
CA LEU A 236 3.64 -16.63 -31.14
C LEU A 236 3.21 -16.61 -32.60
N GLN A 237 4.16 -16.61 -33.55
CA GLN A 237 3.84 -16.72 -34.98
C GLN A 237 3.05 -18.00 -35.31
N ARG A 238 3.39 -19.12 -34.66
CA ARG A 238 2.63 -20.37 -34.80
C ARG A 238 1.25 -20.32 -34.14
N GLN A 239 1.07 -19.52 -33.07
CA GLN A 239 -0.23 -19.31 -32.43
C GLN A 239 -1.14 -18.37 -33.22
N ARG A 240 -0.57 -17.55 -34.12
CA ARG A 240 -1.29 -16.61 -34.99
C ARG A 240 -0.86 -16.81 -36.45
N PRO A 241 -1.13 -18.00 -37.03
CA PRO A 241 -0.68 -18.32 -38.38
C PRO A 241 -1.25 -17.34 -39.40
N GLY A 242 -0.41 -16.88 -40.33
CA GLY A 242 -0.80 -15.93 -41.38
C GLY A 242 -0.90 -14.47 -40.93
N LYS A 243 -0.73 -14.17 -39.64
CA LYS A 243 -0.72 -12.79 -39.13
C LYS A 243 0.69 -12.24 -39.02
N ARG A 244 0.86 -10.95 -39.33
CA ARG A 244 2.02 -10.16 -38.89
C ARG A 244 1.95 -9.95 -37.39
N LEU A 245 3.10 -9.71 -36.75
CA LEU A 245 3.19 -9.48 -35.30
C LEU A 245 3.72 -8.08 -34.99
N ALA A 246 2.97 -7.30 -34.22
CA ALA A 246 3.45 -6.08 -33.59
C ALA A 246 3.75 -6.36 -32.11
N ILE A 247 5.01 -6.20 -31.71
CA ILE A 247 5.51 -6.52 -30.37
C ILE A 247 5.83 -5.24 -29.60
N PHE A 248 5.33 -5.15 -28.37
CA PHE A 248 5.66 -4.10 -27.41
C PHE A 248 6.35 -4.71 -26.17
N TRP A 249 7.51 -4.20 -25.78
CA TRP A 249 8.32 -4.76 -24.68
C TRP A 249 9.27 -3.74 -24.02
N ASP A 250 9.93 -4.14 -22.92
CA ASP A 250 10.76 -3.27 -22.06
C ASP A 250 12.13 -2.89 -22.64
N GLY A 251 12.56 -3.54 -23.72
CA GLY A 251 13.86 -3.32 -24.34
C GLY A 251 15.07 -3.85 -23.55
N ALA A 252 14.92 -4.94 -22.78
CA ALA A 252 16.03 -5.70 -22.19
C ALA A 252 17.22 -5.93 -23.16
N SER A 253 18.43 -6.17 -22.63
CA SER A 253 19.64 -6.22 -23.46
C SER A 253 19.56 -7.24 -24.61
N TYR A 254 18.89 -8.38 -24.39
CA TYR A 254 18.67 -9.40 -25.41
C TYR A 254 17.67 -8.97 -26.51
N HIS A 255 16.78 -8.02 -26.24
CA HIS A 255 15.86 -7.39 -27.21
C HIS A 255 16.56 -6.50 -28.26
N ASN A 256 17.87 -6.27 -28.12
CA ASN A 256 18.67 -5.51 -29.08
C ASN A 256 20.05 -6.14 -29.36
N SER A 257 20.20 -7.42 -29.01
CA SER A 257 21.40 -8.19 -29.31
C SER A 257 21.65 -8.27 -30.82
N GLN A 258 22.89 -8.56 -31.21
CA GLN A 258 23.24 -8.75 -32.61
C GLN A 258 22.44 -9.89 -33.24
N GLU A 259 22.39 -11.05 -32.58
CA GLU A 259 21.61 -12.21 -33.02
C GLU A 259 20.11 -11.88 -33.20
N TRP A 260 19.53 -11.05 -32.33
CA TRP A 260 18.15 -10.58 -32.50
C TRP A 260 17.96 -9.70 -33.74
N ARG A 261 18.89 -8.76 -33.97
CA ARG A 261 18.85 -7.87 -35.15
C ARG A 261 19.03 -8.64 -36.45
N GLU A 262 19.91 -9.63 -36.47
CA GLU A 262 20.10 -10.53 -37.61
C GLU A 262 18.84 -11.37 -37.88
N TYR A 263 18.20 -11.89 -36.82
CA TYR A 263 16.92 -12.58 -36.94
C TYR A 263 15.82 -11.69 -37.55
N LEU A 264 15.66 -10.45 -37.06
CA LEU A 264 14.68 -9.51 -37.61
C LEU A 264 14.99 -9.13 -39.06
N SER A 265 16.25 -8.89 -39.40
CA SER A 265 16.66 -8.59 -40.78
C SER A 265 16.35 -9.75 -41.73
N LYS A 266 16.51 -10.99 -41.26
CA LYS A 266 16.23 -12.18 -42.05
C LYS A 266 14.74 -12.42 -42.24
N ILE A 267 13.93 -12.23 -41.20
CA ILE A 267 12.50 -12.52 -41.28
C ILE A 267 11.72 -11.47 -42.07
N ASN A 268 12.20 -10.23 -42.06
CA ASN A 268 11.62 -9.12 -42.83
C ASN A 268 12.37 -8.88 -44.14
N GLN A 269 13.17 -9.85 -44.60
CA GLN A 269 13.98 -9.70 -45.81
C GLN A 269 13.07 -9.46 -47.03
N ASP A 270 13.47 -8.50 -47.87
CA ASP A 270 12.77 -8.12 -49.10
C ASP A 270 11.33 -7.59 -48.90
N LEU A 271 10.97 -7.22 -47.66
CA LEU A 271 9.68 -6.60 -47.32
C LEU A 271 9.85 -5.11 -47.05
N LEU A 272 8.89 -4.33 -47.52
CA LEU A 272 8.73 -2.94 -47.10
C LEU A 272 8.33 -2.90 -45.62
N GLU A 273 8.65 -1.80 -44.93
CA GLU A 273 8.36 -1.64 -43.50
C GLU A 273 6.88 -1.82 -43.16
N GLU A 274 6.00 -1.41 -44.07
CA GLU A 274 4.55 -1.61 -43.96
C GLU A 274 4.12 -3.07 -44.03
N ASP A 275 4.94 -3.96 -44.60
CA ASP A 275 4.65 -5.39 -44.79
C ASP A 275 5.46 -6.30 -43.86
N TRP A 276 6.28 -5.74 -42.97
CA TRP A 276 7.12 -6.52 -42.06
C TRP A 276 6.32 -7.56 -41.28
N LEU A 277 6.82 -8.79 -41.27
CA LEU A 277 6.23 -9.91 -40.54
C LEU A 277 6.30 -9.69 -39.03
N ILE A 278 7.36 -9.01 -38.57
CA ILE A 278 7.55 -8.68 -37.16
C ILE A 278 8.03 -7.24 -37.02
N THR A 279 7.29 -6.44 -36.25
CA THR A 279 7.67 -5.08 -35.86
C THR A 279 7.79 -5.00 -34.34
N CYS A 280 8.83 -4.33 -33.83
CA CYS A 280 9.09 -4.22 -32.40
C CYS A 280 9.11 -2.76 -31.97
N THR A 281 8.40 -2.44 -30.89
CA THR A 281 8.37 -1.11 -30.27
C THR A 281 8.69 -1.24 -28.78
N LYS A 282 9.51 -0.32 -28.25
CA LYS A 282 9.90 -0.34 -26.84
C LYS A 282 8.98 0.55 -26.01
N PHE A 283 8.63 0.08 -24.82
CA PHE A 283 8.12 0.93 -23.75
C PHE A 283 9.21 1.92 -23.29
N ALA A 284 8.80 2.93 -22.54
CA ALA A 284 9.71 3.86 -21.90
C ALA A 284 10.60 3.12 -20.88
N PRO A 285 11.89 3.50 -20.78
CA PRO A 285 12.79 2.89 -19.82
C PRO A 285 12.30 3.15 -18.39
N ASN A 286 12.48 2.17 -17.51
CA ASN A 286 12.12 2.28 -16.09
C ASN A 286 10.63 2.55 -15.81
N ALA A 287 9.74 2.16 -16.74
CA ALA A 287 8.30 2.41 -16.65
C ALA A 287 7.46 1.11 -16.74
N PRO A 288 7.59 0.18 -15.77
CA PRO A 288 6.83 -1.08 -15.77
C PRO A 288 5.31 -0.87 -15.75
N GLU A 289 4.83 0.30 -15.31
CA GLU A 289 3.43 0.68 -15.38
C GLU A 289 2.90 0.93 -16.81
N GLN A 290 3.76 0.91 -17.83
CA GLN A 290 3.32 0.89 -19.22
C GLN A 290 2.92 -0.52 -19.67
N ASN A 291 3.61 -1.55 -19.20
CA ASN A 291 3.33 -2.92 -19.60
C ASN A 291 2.25 -3.55 -18.70
N PRO A 292 1.05 -3.90 -19.20
CA PRO A 292 0.03 -4.57 -18.41
C PRO A 292 0.38 -6.02 -18.04
N VAL A 293 1.35 -6.64 -18.73
CA VAL A 293 1.79 -8.01 -18.43
C VAL A 293 2.35 -8.13 -17.00
N GLU A 294 2.98 -7.07 -16.49
CA GLU A 294 3.46 -6.99 -15.10
C GLU A 294 2.32 -7.22 -14.09
N ASP A 295 1.12 -6.70 -14.35
CA ASP A 295 -0.04 -6.90 -13.49
C ASP A 295 -0.57 -8.34 -13.57
N ILE A 296 -0.51 -8.98 -14.74
CA ILE A 296 -0.85 -10.39 -14.92
C ILE A 296 0.08 -11.26 -14.07
N TRP A 297 1.39 -10.98 -14.08
CA TRP A 297 2.35 -11.67 -13.22
C TRP A 297 2.06 -11.48 -11.73
N LEU A 298 1.72 -10.26 -11.32
CA LEU A 298 1.33 -9.98 -9.93
C LEU A 298 0.07 -10.73 -9.54
N GLN A 299 -0.94 -10.79 -10.41
CA GLN A 299 -2.16 -11.57 -10.20
C GLN A 299 -1.86 -13.07 -10.08
N GLY A 300 -1.02 -13.64 -10.95
CA GLY A 300 -0.61 -15.03 -10.87
C GLY A 300 0.13 -15.36 -9.56
N LYS A 301 1.05 -14.51 -9.13
CA LYS A 301 1.74 -14.68 -7.84
C LYS A 301 0.80 -14.50 -6.64
N SER A 302 -0.17 -13.60 -6.74
CA SER A 302 -1.22 -13.43 -5.73
C SER A 302 -2.13 -14.66 -5.62
N PHE A 303 -2.52 -15.23 -6.77
CA PHE A 303 -3.29 -16.47 -6.85
C PHE A 303 -2.56 -17.61 -6.12
N LEU A 304 -1.26 -17.81 -6.40
CA LEU A 304 -0.47 -18.84 -5.71
C LEU A 304 -0.49 -18.71 -4.18
N ARG A 305 -0.44 -17.48 -3.65
CA ARG A 305 -0.51 -17.22 -2.21
C ARG A 305 -1.87 -17.55 -1.63
N LYS A 306 -2.96 -17.31 -2.36
CA LYS A 306 -4.32 -17.71 -1.94
C LYS A 306 -4.44 -19.24 -1.85
N PHE A 307 -3.81 -19.95 -2.78
CA PHE A 307 -3.83 -21.41 -2.87
C PHE A 307 -2.57 -22.08 -2.31
N TYR A 308 -1.88 -21.44 -1.36
CA TYR A 308 -0.59 -21.91 -0.84
C TYR A 308 -0.64 -23.35 -0.26
N HIS A 309 -1.80 -23.81 0.23
CA HIS A 309 -1.98 -25.12 0.84
C HIS A 309 -1.78 -26.29 -0.13
N ILE A 310 -1.97 -26.08 -1.44
CA ILE A 310 -1.69 -27.08 -2.48
C ILE A 310 -0.28 -26.95 -3.08
N CYS A 311 0.50 -25.94 -2.69
CA CYS A 311 1.82 -25.61 -3.23
C CYS A 311 2.99 -26.35 -2.53
N SER A 312 2.82 -27.64 -2.20
CA SER A 312 3.80 -28.41 -1.43
C SER A 312 5.11 -28.73 -2.16
N THR A 313 5.14 -28.60 -3.49
CA THR A 313 6.34 -28.80 -4.32
C THR A 313 6.43 -27.71 -5.37
N PHE A 314 7.65 -27.39 -5.82
CA PHE A 314 7.81 -26.40 -6.89
C PHE A 314 7.11 -26.82 -8.19
N LYS A 315 7.00 -28.12 -8.49
CA LYS A 315 6.21 -28.62 -9.62
C LYS A 315 4.73 -28.21 -9.53
N ARG A 316 4.12 -28.29 -8.34
CA ARG A 316 2.73 -27.84 -8.13
C ARG A 316 2.60 -26.32 -8.25
N VAL A 317 3.58 -25.57 -7.74
CA VAL A 317 3.65 -24.11 -7.90
C VAL A 317 3.69 -23.72 -9.38
N LYS A 318 4.56 -24.34 -10.17
CA LYS A 318 4.62 -24.11 -11.62
C LYS A 318 3.31 -24.44 -12.33
N TRP A 319 2.71 -25.58 -11.99
CA TRP A 319 1.45 -26.01 -12.58
C TRP A 319 0.30 -25.05 -12.27
N LEU A 320 0.14 -24.62 -11.01
CA LEU A 320 -0.89 -23.65 -10.62
C LEU A 320 -0.69 -22.29 -11.26
N PHE A 321 0.56 -21.84 -11.35
CA PHE A 321 0.88 -20.58 -12.02
C PHE A 321 0.46 -20.65 -13.49
N LYS A 322 0.88 -21.70 -14.19
CA LYS A 322 0.50 -21.93 -15.59
C LYS A 322 -1.01 -22.07 -15.78
N PHE A 323 -1.69 -22.78 -14.88
CA PHE A 323 -3.13 -22.94 -14.91
C PHE A 323 -3.87 -21.60 -14.82
N PHE A 324 -3.37 -20.67 -14.00
CA PHE A 324 -3.98 -19.36 -13.83
C PHE A 324 -3.62 -18.37 -14.94
N THR A 325 -2.47 -18.51 -15.58
CA THR A 325 -1.99 -17.52 -16.56
C THR A 325 -2.17 -17.95 -18.01
N ASP A 326 -1.73 -19.15 -18.39
CA ASP A 326 -1.61 -19.57 -19.79
C ASP A 326 -2.99 -19.85 -20.43
N GLY A 327 -3.22 -19.23 -21.58
CA GLY A 327 -4.46 -19.32 -22.35
C GLY A 327 -5.68 -18.69 -21.67
N GLN A 328 -5.49 -17.89 -20.62
CA GLN A 328 -6.57 -17.20 -19.93
C GLN A 328 -6.84 -15.83 -20.56
N ILE A 329 -8.11 -15.40 -20.50
CA ILE A 329 -8.54 -14.05 -20.85
C ILE A 329 -8.50 -13.18 -19.60
N PHE A 330 -7.81 -12.05 -19.67
CA PHE A 330 -7.74 -11.10 -18.57
C PHE A 330 -8.60 -9.87 -18.83
N ASP A 331 -9.23 -9.35 -17.77
CA ASP A 331 -9.99 -8.10 -17.83
C ASP A 331 -9.67 -7.24 -16.61
N PHE A 332 -8.93 -6.14 -16.84
CA PHE A 332 -8.63 -5.14 -15.83
C PHE A 332 -8.34 -3.78 -16.50
N PRO A 333 -8.58 -2.65 -15.81
CA PRO A 333 -8.59 -1.32 -16.45
C PRO A 333 -7.33 -0.95 -17.23
N LYS A 334 -6.15 -1.42 -16.80
CA LYS A 334 -4.87 -1.12 -17.46
C LYS A 334 -4.73 -1.78 -18.84
N LEU A 335 -5.50 -2.82 -19.15
CA LEU A 335 -5.56 -3.42 -20.48
C LEU A 335 -6.14 -2.48 -21.54
N PHE A 336 -6.77 -1.38 -21.14
CA PHE A 336 -7.33 -0.39 -22.05
C PHE A 336 -6.52 0.91 -22.07
N LYS A 337 -5.31 0.89 -21.50
CA LYS A 337 -4.46 2.08 -21.32
C LYS A 337 -4.12 2.79 -22.63
N TYR A 338 -4.03 2.05 -23.73
CA TYR A 338 -3.69 2.56 -25.06
C TYR A 338 -4.88 2.54 -26.02
N GLY A 339 -6.11 2.52 -25.47
CA GLY A 339 -7.34 2.41 -26.25
C GLY A 339 -7.87 0.98 -26.38
N ILE A 340 -9.07 0.85 -26.95
CA ILE A 340 -9.77 -0.41 -27.18
C ILE A 340 -9.57 -0.80 -28.65
N LEU A 341 -9.03 -1.99 -28.89
CA LEU A 341 -8.88 -2.51 -30.24
C LEU A 341 -10.21 -3.09 -30.79
N PRO A 342 -10.41 -3.06 -32.12
CA PRO A 342 -11.57 -3.66 -32.74
C PRO A 342 -11.60 -5.15 -32.46
N GLN A 343 -12.75 -5.68 -32.04
CA GLN A 343 -12.90 -7.10 -31.76
C GLN A 343 -12.90 -7.90 -33.08
N PRO A 344 -12.31 -9.12 -33.09
CA PRO A 344 -12.37 -9.98 -34.26
C PRO A 344 -13.84 -10.31 -34.58
N ILE A 345 -14.20 -10.27 -35.87
CA ILE A 345 -15.54 -10.61 -36.37
C ILE A 345 -15.79 -12.11 -36.23
#